data_AF-A0A7V9Q7L9-F1
#
_entry.id   AF-A0A7V9Q7L9-F1
#
_cell.length_a   1.000
_cell.length_b   1.000
_cell.length_c   1.000
_cell.angle_alpha   90.00
_cell.angle_beta   90.00
_cell.angle_gamma   90.00
#
_symmetry.space_group_name_H-M   'P 1'
#
loop_
_entity.id
_entity.type
_entity.pdbx_description
1 polymer ?
#
loop_
_entity_poly.entity_id
_entity_poly.type
_entity_poly.pdbx_seq_one_letter_code
_entity_poly.pdbx_strand_id
1 'polypeptide(L)'
;MESSEQIFDANGGAPLRCRYCGQLNQTRSVNGQAKCGRCRLPLSGTEHKKFADLDKHDYVHPSDSRALAALRAIPGIDVAVKKLLAVTGESAIHVIFMASAVRVTPQQCPDLHAKLQVACTTLGVDMPELYVQQSPIVNAFTGGVERPVIVLHSSLLERLTDEEVLAVIAHEVG
;
A
#
# COMPACT_ATOMS: atom_id res chain seq x y z
N MET A 1 13.38 -13.48 25.35
CA MET A 1 12.71 -12.80 26.47
C MET A 1 13.13 -11.33 26.40
N GLU A 2 12.53 -10.57 25.50
CA GLU A 2 12.72 -9.13 25.45
C GLU A 2 11.46 -8.47 25.96
N SER A 3 11.67 -7.54 26.89
CA SER A 3 10.66 -6.88 27.71
C SER A 3 9.75 -6.02 26.85
N SER A 4 8.45 -6.35 26.86
CA SER A 4 7.39 -5.46 26.40
C SER A 4 7.47 -4.14 27.18
N GLU A 5 7.92 -3.06 26.54
CA GLU A 5 7.75 -1.72 27.09
C GLU A 5 6.25 -1.43 27.22
N GLN A 6 5.76 -1.47 28.45
CA GLN A 6 4.38 -1.14 28.79
C GLN A 6 4.21 0.37 28.69
N ILE A 7 3.63 0.83 27.57
CA ILE A 7 3.26 2.24 27.34
C ILE A 7 1.85 2.49 27.92
N PHE A 8 1.52 2.09 29.16
CA PHE A 8 0.14 2.29 29.65
C PHE A 8 0.08 2.60 31.16
N ASP A 9 -0.23 3.86 31.48
CA ASP A 9 -0.59 4.32 32.82
C ASP A 9 -2.02 3.91 33.20
N ALA A 10 -2.23 3.57 34.48
CA ALA A 10 -3.49 3.07 35.05
C ALA A 10 -4.65 4.09 35.10
N ASN A 11 -4.42 5.33 34.66
CA ASN A 11 -5.41 6.40 34.56
C ASN A 11 -5.55 6.79 33.08
N GLY A 12 -6.60 6.32 32.40
CA GLY A 12 -7.00 6.75 31.04
C GLY A 12 -5.83 7.15 30.12
N GLY A 13 -5.23 6.17 29.45
CA GLY A 13 -3.98 6.32 28.71
C GLY A 13 -3.87 7.62 27.89
N ALA A 14 -2.71 8.27 28.00
CA ALA A 14 -2.41 9.51 27.30
C ALA A 14 -2.70 9.40 25.80
N PRO A 15 -3.13 10.50 25.15
CA PRO A 15 -3.38 10.50 23.72
C PRO A 15 -2.08 10.17 22.96
N LEU A 16 -2.12 9.15 22.11
CA LEU A 16 -0.97 8.64 21.35
C LEU A 16 -1.21 8.87 19.86
N ARG A 17 -0.22 9.43 19.17
CA ARG A 17 -0.24 9.50 17.70
C ARG A 17 0.23 8.19 17.10
N CYS A 18 -0.56 7.64 16.18
CA CYS A 18 -0.18 6.47 15.40
C CYS A 18 1.07 6.79 14.57
N ARG A 19 2.11 5.97 14.71
CA ARG A 19 3.39 6.18 14.01
C ARG A 19 3.29 5.94 12.50
N TYR A 20 2.32 5.14 12.06
CA TYR A 20 2.04 4.91 10.64
C TYR A 20 1.28 6.08 9.99
N CYS A 21 0.05 6.36 10.44
CA CYS A 21 -0.86 7.28 9.75
C CYS A 21 -1.03 8.66 10.43
N GLY A 22 -0.38 8.90 11.58
CA GLY A 22 -0.44 10.17 12.31
C GLY A 22 -1.73 10.43 13.10
N GLN A 23 -2.72 9.53 13.01
CA GLN A 23 -3.99 9.63 13.73
C GLN A 23 -3.76 9.73 15.24
N LEU A 24 -4.41 10.71 15.89
CA LEU A 24 -4.46 10.78 17.35
C LEU A 24 -5.46 9.75 17.86
N ASN A 25 -5.01 8.89 18.78
CA ASN A 25 -5.81 7.83 19.39
C ASN A 25 -5.86 8.06 20.91
N GLN A 26 -7.02 7.80 21.50
CA GLN A 26 -7.15 7.69 22.95
C GLN A 26 -6.96 6.22 23.31
N THR A 27 -5.93 5.92 24.10
CA THR A 27 -5.67 4.55 24.52
C THR A 27 -6.32 4.31 25.87
N ARG A 28 -6.93 3.13 26.05
CA ARG A 28 -7.32 2.65 27.38
C ARG A 28 -6.41 1.46 27.68
N SER A 29 -6.11 1.23 28.96
CA SER A 29 -5.46 -0.01 29.36
C SER A 29 -6.44 -1.14 29.07
N VAL A 30 -6.17 -1.92 28.03
CA VAL A 30 -6.95 -3.10 27.64
C VAL A 30 -5.96 -4.24 27.47
N ASN A 31 -6.32 -5.45 27.89
CA ASN A 31 -5.53 -6.65 27.62
C ASN A 31 -5.44 -6.86 26.10
N GLY A 32 -4.24 -6.70 25.53
CA GLY A 32 -3.96 -6.85 24.11
C GLY A 32 -3.24 -5.66 23.49
N GLN A 33 -2.76 -5.81 22.26
CA GLN A 33 -2.09 -4.74 21.53
C GLN A 33 -3.12 -3.73 21.02
N ALA A 34 -3.01 -2.47 21.46
CA ALA A 34 -3.92 -1.41 21.02
C ALA A 34 -3.74 -1.15 19.51
N LYS A 35 -4.85 -0.98 18.79
CA LYS A 35 -4.86 -0.69 17.34
C LYS A 35 -5.31 0.74 17.08
N CYS A 36 -4.78 1.34 16.02
CA CYS A 36 -5.18 2.68 15.58
C CYS A 36 -6.62 2.67 15.03
N GLY A 37 -7.48 3.60 15.46
CA GLY A 37 -8.87 3.68 14.99
C GLY A 37 -9.03 4.05 13.50
N ARG A 38 -7.98 4.58 12.85
CA ARG A 38 -7.97 4.90 11.42
C ARG A 38 -7.42 3.76 10.56
N CYS A 39 -6.12 3.44 10.64
CA CYS A 39 -5.51 2.41 9.80
C CYS A 39 -5.61 0.98 10.36
N ARG A 40 -6.11 0.78 11.58
CA ARG A 40 -6.16 -0.49 12.32
C ARG A 40 -4.82 -1.17 12.60
N LEU A 41 -3.71 -0.57 12.20
CA LEU A 41 -2.36 -1.06 12.54
C LEU A 41 -2.10 -0.95 14.04
N PRO A 42 -1.25 -1.81 14.61
CA PRO A 42 -0.85 -1.71 16.00
C PRO A 42 -0.24 -0.36 16.35
N LEU A 43 -0.61 0.15 17.50
CA LEU A 43 0.03 1.30 18.10
C LEU A 43 1.35 0.85 18.73
N SER A 44 2.43 1.55 18.40
CA SER A 44 3.77 1.30 18.93
C SER A 44 4.43 2.63 19.32
N GLY A 45 5.34 2.56 20.31
CA GLY A 45 6.24 3.65 20.65
C GLY A 45 7.35 3.84 19.61
N THR A 46 7.72 2.77 18.92
CA THR A 46 8.77 2.74 17.90
C THR A 46 8.42 3.64 16.71
N GLU A 47 9.40 4.40 16.23
CA GLU A 47 9.22 5.23 15.05
C GLU A 47 9.02 4.39 13.79
N HIS A 48 8.07 4.80 12.94
CA HIS A 48 7.86 4.21 11.62
C HIS A 48 8.78 4.91 10.61
N LYS A 49 9.85 4.22 10.19
CA LYS A 49 10.81 4.76 9.23
C LYS A 49 10.17 4.92 7.86
N LYS A 50 10.39 6.07 7.23
CA LYS A 50 9.99 6.35 5.85
C LYS A 50 11.21 6.34 4.93
N PHE A 51 10.97 6.00 3.68
CA PHE A 51 11.93 5.90 2.59
C PHE A 51 11.49 6.78 1.41
N ALA A 52 10.80 7.89 1.70
CA ALA A 52 10.21 8.75 0.68
C ALA A 52 11.24 9.40 -0.26
N ASP A 53 12.50 9.47 0.19
CA ASP A 53 13.62 10.04 -0.56
C ASP A 53 14.48 8.96 -1.26
N LEU A 54 14.05 7.70 -1.28
CA LEU A 54 14.76 6.61 -1.94
C LEU A 54 14.53 6.68 -3.46
N ASP A 55 15.58 6.96 -4.23
CA ASP A 55 15.49 6.99 -5.68
C ASP A 55 15.74 5.58 -6.26
N LYS A 56 15.05 5.23 -7.35
CA LYS A 56 15.24 3.92 -7.99
C LYS A 56 16.68 3.66 -8.41
N HIS A 57 17.42 4.70 -8.79
CA HIS A 57 18.82 4.57 -9.20
C HIS A 57 19.72 4.20 -8.01
N ASP A 58 19.26 4.32 -6.76
CA ASP A 58 20.00 3.89 -5.56
C ASP A 58 20.09 2.35 -5.44
N TYR A 59 19.16 1.62 -6.06
CA TYR A 59 19.09 0.15 -5.95
C TYR A 59 19.01 -0.60 -7.30
N VAL A 60 18.81 0.10 -8.42
CA VAL A 60 18.83 -0.54 -9.75
C VAL A 60 20.23 -1.09 -10.04
N HIS A 61 20.28 -2.36 -10.48
CA HIS A 61 21.53 -3.02 -10.79
C HIS A 61 22.21 -2.40 -12.04
N PRO A 62 23.55 -2.20 -12.05
CA PRO A 62 24.24 -1.56 -13.18
C PRO A 62 24.05 -2.24 -14.54
N SER A 63 23.84 -3.56 -14.56
CA SER A 63 23.54 -4.27 -15.82
C SER A 63 22.15 -3.93 -16.37
N ASP A 64 21.18 -3.66 -15.50
CA ASP A 64 19.82 -3.29 -15.91
C ASP A 64 19.80 -1.87 -16.45
N SER A 65 20.54 -0.95 -15.81
CA SER A 65 20.73 0.41 -16.33
C SER A 65 21.36 0.40 -17.73
N ARG A 66 22.37 -0.47 -17.96
CA ARG A 66 22.99 -0.63 -19.28
C ARG A 66 22.04 -1.25 -20.31
N ALA A 67 21.27 -2.27 -19.93
CA ALA A 67 20.29 -2.90 -20.81
C ALA A 67 19.19 -1.91 -21.20
N LEU A 68 18.67 -1.13 -20.25
CA LEU A 68 17.68 -0.09 -20.51
C LEU A 68 18.23 1.02 -21.41
N ALA A 69 19.48 1.43 -21.19
CA ALA A 69 20.15 2.41 -22.06
C ALA A 69 20.33 1.89 -23.49
N ALA A 70 20.71 0.63 -23.66
CA ALA A 70 20.85 -0.02 -24.97
C ALA A 70 19.49 -0.12 -25.70
N LEU A 71 18.42 -0.45 -24.97
CA LEU A 71 17.06 -0.46 -25.54
C LEU A 71 16.65 0.94 -26.00
N ARG A 72 16.81 1.96 -25.16
CA ARG A 72 16.47 3.37 -25.48
C ARG A 72 17.25 3.96 -26.66
N ALA A 73 18.42 3.42 -26.97
CA ALA A 73 19.21 3.84 -28.13
C ALA A 73 18.58 3.44 -29.48
N ILE A 74 17.61 2.52 -29.48
CA ILE A 74 16.91 2.09 -30.69
C ILE A 74 15.89 3.17 -31.11
N PRO A 75 16.01 3.78 -32.31
CA PRO A 75 15.08 4.81 -32.75
C PRO A 75 13.63 4.32 -32.79
N GLY A 76 12.72 5.04 -32.13
CA GLY A 76 11.29 4.75 -32.14
C GLY A 76 10.81 3.67 -31.16
N ILE A 77 11.70 3.10 -30.34
CA ILE A 77 11.35 2.05 -29.38
C ILE A 77 10.29 2.50 -28.36
N ASP A 78 10.40 3.72 -27.83
CA ASP A 78 9.46 4.23 -26.83
C ASP A 78 8.04 4.34 -27.38
N VAL A 79 7.91 4.75 -28.66
CA VAL A 79 6.60 4.85 -29.33
C VAL A 79 6.04 3.46 -29.58
N ALA A 80 6.87 2.51 -30.02
CA ALA A 80 6.46 1.13 -30.24
C ALA A 80 5.97 0.48 -28.93
N VAL A 81 6.72 0.64 -27.84
CA VAL A 81 6.37 0.13 -26.51
C VAL A 81 5.09 0.79 -26.01
N LYS A 82 4.97 2.12 -26.08
CA LYS A 82 3.73 2.81 -25.66
C LYS A 82 2.51 2.36 -26.46
N LYS A 83 2.63 2.18 -27.77
CA LYS A 83 1.52 1.66 -28.60
C LYS A 83 1.16 0.23 -28.23
N LEU A 84 2.14 -0.63 -27.98
CA LEU A 84 1.91 -1.99 -27.52
C LEU A 84 1.18 -1.98 -26.18
N LEU A 85 1.62 -1.12 -25.25
CA LEU A 85 1.01 -0.96 -23.93
C LEU A 85 -0.40 -0.35 -24.00
N ALA A 86 -0.67 0.59 -24.89
CA ALA A 86 -2.02 1.13 -25.07
C ALA A 86 -3.04 0.07 -25.54
N VAL A 87 -2.55 -0.99 -26.19
CA VAL A 87 -3.38 -2.12 -26.66
C VAL A 87 -3.57 -3.19 -25.57
N THR A 88 -2.90 -3.10 -24.41
CA THR A 88 -3.04 -4.11 -23.33
C THR A 88 -4.39 -4.08 -22.62
N GLY A 89 -5.25 -3.13 -22.94
CA GLY A 89 -6.60 -3.05 -22.39
C GLY A 89 -6.66 -2.41 -21.01
N GLU A 90 -5.75 -1.49 -20.68
CA GLU A 90 -5.79 -0.71 -19.43
C GLU A 90 -7.18 -0.06 -19.20
N SER A 91 -7.78 0.53 -20.22
CA SER A 91 -9.16 1.06 -20.12
C SER A 91 -10.18 -0.03 -19.77
N ALA A 92 -10.00 -1.26 -20.24
CA ALA A 92 -10.90 -2.36 -19.91
C ALA A 92 -10.72 -2.83 -18.47
N ILE A 93 -9.48 -2.89 -17.96
CA ILE A 93 -9.17 -3.15 -16.54
C ILE A 93 -9.94 -2.16 -15.66
N HIS A 94 -9.82 -0.86 -15.94
CA HIS A 94 -10.54 0.19 -15.22
C HIS A 94 -12.06 0.01 -15.29
N VAL A 95 -12.62 -0.19 -16.49
CA VAL A 95 -14.07 -0.39 -16.68
C VAL A 95 -14.58 -1.60 -15.90
N ILE A 96 -13.87 -2.73 -15.97
CA ILE A 96 -14.25 -3.97 -15.27
C ILE A 96 -14.30 -3.70 -13.77
N PHE A 97 -13.23 -3.19 -13.15
CA PHE A 97 -13.21 -3.00 -11.70
C PHE A 97 -14.12 -1.87 -11.22
N MET A 98 -14.32 -0.81 -12.02
CA MET A 98 -15.36 0.18 -11.71
C MET A 98 -16.76 -0.42 -11.67
N ALA A 99 -17.05 -1.42 -12.51
CA ALA A 99 -18.35 -2.04 -12.60
C ALA A 99 -18.55 -3.20 -11.61
N SER A 100 -17.49 -3.97 -11.31
CA SER A 100 -17.60 -5.24 -10.58
C SER A 100 -16.88 -5.29 -9.23
N ALA A 101 -16.17 -4.22 -8.84
CA ALA A 101 -15.44 -4.16 -7.59
C ALA A 101 -15.79 -2.92 -6.75
N VAL A 102 -15.47 -2.99 -5.46
CA VAL A 102 -15.71 -1.91 -4.50
C VAL A 102 -14.50 -0.99 -4.50
N ARG A 103 -14.66 0.24 -5.00
CA ARG A 103 -13.60 1.26 -4.94
C ARG A 103 -13.31 1.66 -3.50
N VAL A 104 -12.05 1.64 -3.09
CA VAL A 104 -11.61 2.09 -1.78
C VAL A 104 -11.46 3.62 -1.78
N THR A 105 -12.09 4.28 -0.82
CA THR A 105 -12.07 5.74 -0.64
C THR A 105 -11.96 6.08 0.85
N PRO A 106 -11.76 7.35 1.23
CA PRO A 106 -11.78 7.73 2.64
C PRO A 106 -13.12 7.45 3.34
N GLN A 107 -14.22 7.30 2.59
CA GLN A 107 -15.55 7.00 3.12
C GLN A 107 -15.91 5.51 2.97
N GLN A 108 -15.31 4.80 2.01
CA GLN A 108 -15.59 3.40 1.71
C GLN A 108 -14.32 2.56 1.92
N CYS A 109 -14.34 1.67 2.91
CA CYS A 109 -13.15 0.96 3.39
C CYS A 109 -12.04 1.93 3.89
N PRO A 110 -12.35 2.82 4.85
CA PRO A 110 -11.46 3.90 5.28
C PRO A 110 -10.11 3.41 5.82
N ASP A 111 -10.08 2.22 6.43
CA ASP A 111 -8.84 1.66 6.95
C ASP A 111 -7.91 1.14 5.86
N LEU A 112 -8.44 0.56 4.78
CA LEU A 112 -7.66 0.17 3.61
C LEU A 112 -7.10 1.39 2.90
N HIS A 113 -7.92 2.44 2.74
CA HIS A 113 -7.45 3.72 2.21
C HIS A 113 -6.32 4.30 3.07
N ALA A 114 -6.43 4.22 4.40
CA ALA A 114 -5.38 4.67 5.30
C ALA A 114 -4.10 3.81 5.19
N LYS A 115 -4.22 2.49 5.04
CA LYS A 115 -3.06 1.60 4.80
C LYS A 115 -2.36 1.90 3.48
N LEU A 116 -3.11 2.14 2.40
CA LEU A 116 -2.56 2.58 1.13
C LEU A 116 -1.81 3.90 1.27
N GLN A 117 -2.41 4.88 1.94
CA GLN A 117 -1.73 6.16 2.21
C GLN A 117 -0.45 5.96 3.04
N VAL A 118 -0.45 5.06 4.02
CA VAL A 118 0.75 4.70 4.78
C VAL A 118 1.82 4.12 3.84
N ALA A 119 1.49 3.16 2.98
CA ALA A 119 2.43 2.56 2.04
C ALA A 119 3.02 3.62 1.08
N CYS A 120 2.18 4.38 0.37
CA CYS A 120 2.61 5.40 -0.58
C CYS A 120 3.48 6.49 0.06
N THR A 121 3.08 7.00 1.25
CA THR A 121 3.89 8.00 1.96
C THR A 121 5.17 7.43 2.59
N THR A 122 5.23 6.12 2.80
CA THR A 122 6.46 5.45 3.24
C THR A 122 7.44 5.31 2.09
N LEU A 123 6.96 4.98 0.89
CA LEU A 123 7.79 4.75 -0.30
C LEU A 123 8.02 6.00 -1.16
N GLY A 124 7.31 7.11 -0.89
CA GLY A 124 7.48 8.35 -1.65
C GLY A 124 6.83 8.33 -3.03
N VAL A 125 5.78 7.53 -3.23
CA VAL A 125 5.09 7.39 -4.52
C VAL A 125 3.68 7.97 -4.48
N ASP A 126 3.15 8.30 -5.66
CA ASP A 126 1.76 8.73 -5.81
C ASP A 126 0.78 7.61 -5.46
N MET A 127 -0.41 7.99 -4.98
CA MET A 127 -1.41 7.03 -4.53
C MET A 127 -2.22 6.49 -5.71
N PRO A 128 -2.13 5.18 -6.05
CA PRO A 128 -2.95 4.58 -7.09
C PRO A 128 -4.40 4.42 -6.62
N GLU A 129 -5.30 4.09 -7.56
CA GLU A 129 -6.63 3.65 -7.16
C GLU A 129 -6.57 2.24 -6.56
N LEU A 130 -7.44 1.96 -5.58
CA LEU A 130 -7.51 0.68 -4.90
C LEU A 130 -8.94 0.16 -4.92
N TYR A 131 -9.09 -1.13 -5.21
CA TYR A 131 -10.37 -1.81 -5.30
C TYR A 131 -10.37 -3.10 -4.46
N VAL A 132 -11.55 -3.47 -3.95
CA VAL A 132 -11.80 -4.77 -3.35
C VAL A 132 -12.73 -5.57 -4.25
N GLN A 133 -12.25 -6.71 -4.74
CA GLN A 133 -13.01 -7.63 -5.55
C GLN A 133 -13.43 -8.86 -4.73
N GLN A 134 -14.69 -9.27 -4.85
CA GLN A 134 -15.14 -10.53 -4.28
C GLN A 134 -14.47 -11.68 -5.03
N SER A 135 -13.75 -12.53 -4.29
CA SER A 135 -13.09 -13.71 -4.87
C SER A 135 -12.70 -14.70 -3.78
N PRO A 136 -12.91 -16.02 -4.01
CA PRO A 136 -12.48 -17.06 -3.08
C PRO A 136 -10.96 -17.32 -3.12
N ILE A 137 -10.26 -16.75 -4.11
CA ILE A 137 -8.80 -16.94 -4.28
C ILE A 137 -8.08 -15.83 -3.54
N VAL A 138 -7.16 -16.21 -2.66
CA VAL A 138 -6.37 -15.28 -1.85
C VAL A 138 -5.30 -14.68 -2.73
N ASN A 139 -5.53 -13.44 -3.17
CA ASN A 139 -4.63 -12.74 -4.08
C ASN A 139 -4.76 -11.22 -3.97
N ALA A 140 -3.73 -10.54 -4.45
CA ALA A 140 -3.73 -9.14 -4.80
C ALA A 140 -2.95 -8.97 -6.12
N PHE A 141 -3.19 -7.89 -6.84
CA PHE A 141 -2.34 -7.53 -7.97
C PHE A 141 -2.48 -6.06 -8.32
N THR A 142 -1.49 -5.59 -9.07
CA THR A 142 -1.45 -4.25 -9.66
C THR A 142 -1.51 -4.35 -11.18
N GLY A 143 -2.35 -3.52 -11.79
CA GLY A 143 -2.53 -3.46 -13.23
C GLY A 143 -2.53 -2.03 -13.74
N GLY A 144 -2.15 -1.86 -15.02
CA GLY A 144 -2.04 -0.55 -15.66
C GLY A 144 -0.61 0.00 -15.63
N VAL A 145 -0.30 0.84 -16.63
CA VAL A 145 1.02 1.47 -16.75
C VAL A 145 0.93 2.98 -16.52
N GLU A 146 -0.07 3.64 -17.13
CA GLU A 146 -0.22 5.09 -16.98
C GLU A 146 -1.06 5.44 -15.75
N ARG A 147 -2.10 4.65 -15.46
CA ARG A 147 -2.99 4.81 -14.30
C ARG A 147 -3.06 3.47 -13.56
N PRO A 148 -2.05 3.18 -12.73
CA PRO A 148 -2.03 1.93 -11.99
C PRO A 148 -3.23 1.81 -11.04
N VAL A 149 -3.79 0.62 -10.98
CA VAL A 149 -4.84 0.23 -10.06
C VAL A 149 -4.42 -1.01 -9.29
N ILE A 150 -4.66 -1.00 -7.99
CA ILE A 150 -4.44 -2.14 -7.11
C ILE A 150 -5.78 -2.80 -6.84
N VAL A 151 -5.83 -4.13 -6.91
CA VAL A 151 -7.02 -4.92 -6.60
C VAL A 151 -6.69 -5.93 -5.50
N LEU A 152 -7.44 -5.89 -4.40
CA LEU A 152 -7.38 -6.88 -3.33
C LEU A 152 -8.58 -7.82 -3.43
N HIS A 153 -8.35 -9.12 -3.25
CA HIS A 153 -9.45 -10.06 -3.13
C HIS A 153 -10.02 -10.09 -1.70
N SER A 154 -11.34 -10.27 -1.58
CA SER A 154 -12.01 -10.36 -0.26
C SER A 154 -11.43 -11.48 0.62
N SER A 155 -11.15 -12.65 0.05
CA SER A 155 -10.55 -13.78 0.78
C SER A 155 -9.15 -13.49 1.33
N LEU A 156 -8.40 -12.55 0.73
CA LEU A 156 -7.12 -12.09 1.28
C LEU A 156 -7.36 -11.28 2.56
N LEU A 157 -8.33 -10.37 2.54
CA LEU A 157 -8.69 -9.54 3.70
C LEU A 157 -9.27 -10.36 4.86
N GLU A 158 -9.95 -11.46 4.57
CA GLU A 158 -10.51 -12.37 5.57
C GLU A 158 -9.46 -13.22 6.30
N ARG A 159 -8.30 -13.46 5.65
CA ARG A 159 -7.27 -14.38 6.16
C ARG A 159 -6.06 -13.66 6.76
N LEU A 160 -5.79 -12.44 6.34
CA LEU A 160 -4.62 -11.67 6.75
C LEU A 160 -4.94 -10.68 7.88
N THR A 161 -3.97 -10.49 8.75
CA THR A 161 -3.97 -9.43 9.76
C THR A 161 -3.80 -8.04 9.12
N ASP A 162 -4.09 -6.97 9.87
CA ASP A 162 -3.94 -5.60 9.39
C ASP A 162 -2.51 -5.26 8.91
N GLU A 163 -1.50 -5.85 9.55
CA GLU A 163 -0.08 -5.68 9.21
C GLU A 163 0.29 -6.46 7.95
N GLU A 164 -0.19 -7.69 7.81
CA GLU A 164 0.01 -8.49 6.60
C GLU A 164 -0.70 -7.87 5.39
N VAL A 165 -1.91 -7.31 5.58
CA VAL A 165 -2.60 -6.54 4.53
C VAL A 165 -1.80 -5.29 4.15
N LEU A 166 -1.22 -4.58 5.11
CA LEU A 166 -0.32 -3.46 4.79
C LEU A 166 0.90 -3.93 4.00
N ALA A 167 1.50 -5.06 4.36
CA ALA A 167 2.65 -5.61 3.65
C ALA A 167 2.29 -5.97 2.19
N VAL A 168 1.12 -6.58 1.96
CA VAL A 168 0.60 -6.85 0.61
C VAL A 168 0.37 -5.54 -0.15
N ILE A 169 -0.30 -4.55 0.44
CA ILE A 169 -0.52 -3.26 -0.23
C ILE A 169 0.83 -2.59 -0.56
N ALA A 170 1.80 -2.64 0.35
CA ALA A 170 3.13 -2.07 0.10
C ALA A 170 3.87 -2.81 -1.03
N HIS A 171 3.72 -4.14 -1.12
CA HIS A 171 4.26 -4.93 -2.23
C HIS A 171 3.61 -4.59 -3.57
N GLU A 172 2.31 -4.34 -3.59
CA GLU A 172 1.61 -3.94 -4.83
C GLU A 172 1.92 -2.50 -5.24
N VAL A 173 2.25 -1.63 -4.29
CA VAL A 173 2.62 -0.23 -4.56
C VAL A 173 4.02 -0.10 -5.19
N GLY A 174 4.98 -0.99 -4.86
CA GLY A 174 6.40 -0.80 -5.16
C GLY A 174 7.11 -2.03 -5.69
#